data_AF-A0A947G2F6-F1
#
_entry.id   AF-A0A947G2F6-F1
#
_cell.length_a   1.000
_cell.length_b   1.000
_cell.length_c   1.000
_cell.angle_alpha   90.00
_cell.angle_beta   90.00
_cell.angle_gamma   90.00
#
_symmetry.space_group_name_H-M   'P 1'
#
loop_
_entity.id
_entity.type
_entity.pdbx_description
1 polymer ?
#
loop_
_entity_poly.entity_id
_entity_poly.type
_entity_poly.pdbx_seq_one_letter_code
_entity_poly.pdbx_strand_id
1 'polypeptide(L)'
;MMTRHILGMLAVGALLPTTLPAQHMTVAMVQDMGITAPALPAGGDFVRVENDPGERAVDFVLGPMDLKSNMAHLRLPIQIAELPVDGWLHGFEATMEDGDGNAIPMDLLHHVNFIDPDKRDVFEPIARRIIAAGRETHEKKLPPLLGYPIEAGDRMIISSMFANPTGTDYPEAYLRVRIFYSLEEDGFMQPRDVYPFYLDVMGPVGAKSFAVPPGKTVHAYEASPAVEGRILGIGGHLHDYATALRLEDVTEGKVLWEAETEYNDEGRLTGVSESLMLMTGGIKVSPDHVYRIYVEYENPMAHPAPDGGMGEIGGVIWASKDVAWPEFSREDPAYVADLVNTLEAPEKAGGHGHGDHTGRSMEGMDHGQMDHGGMSSGAAASMPHGHEARSEHDGH
;
A
#
# COMPACT_ATOMS: atom_id res chain seq x y z
N MET A 1 22.07 68.97 14.41
CA MET A 1 21.21 68.27 15.40
C MET A 1 19.84 68.05 14.78
N MET A 2 19.28 66.85 14.96
CA MET A 2 17.95 66.36 14.52
C MET A 2 17.81 66.15 13.00
N THR A 3 18.15 64.99 12.41
CA THR A 3 17.69 63.58 12.58
C THR A 3 16.30 63.32 12.00
N ARG A 4 16.28 62.76 10.78
CA ARG A 4 15.16 62.06 10.12
C ARG A 4 15.21 60.58 10.54
N HIS A 5 14.08 59.99 10.95
CA HIS A 5 13.95 58.53 11.02
C HIS A 5 12.72 58.06 10.23
N ILE A 6 13.00 57.04 9.42
CA ILE A 6 12.11 56.28 8.53
C ILE A 6 11.47 55.17 9.38
N LEU A 7 10.17 54.98 9.20
CA LEU A 7 9.38 53.91 9.81
C LEU A 7 9.55 52.64 8.97
N GLY A 8 10.22 51.61 9.52
CA GLY A 8 10.33 50.28 8.93
C GLY A 8 9.29 49.33 9.53
N MET A 9 8.49 48.70 8.69
CA MET A 9 7.66 47.54 9.01
C MET A 9 8.55 46.32 9.27
N LEU A 10 8.41 45.71 10.45
CA LEU A 10 8.98 44.40 10.78
C LEU A 10 7.92 43.33 10.48
N ALA A 11 8.21 42.48 9.48
CA ALA A 11 7.54 41.20 9.28
C ALA A 11 8.09 40.20 10.31
N VAL A 12 7.20 39.63 11.13
CA VAL A 12 7.53 38.52 12.03
C VAL A 12 7.47 37.24 11.21
N GLY A 13 8.63 36.80 10.73
CA GLY A 13 8.80 35.43 10.23
C GLY A 13 8.88 34.49 11.42
N ALA A 14 7.85 33.66 11.61
CA ALA A 14 7.94 32.52 12.51
C ALA A 14 8.92 31.51 11.90
N LEU A 15 10.12 31.44 12.48
CA LEU A 15 11.10 30.40 12.22
C LEU A 15 10.50 29.07 12.70
N LEU A 16 10.03 28.23 11.77
CA LEU A 16 9.84 26.82 12.06
C LEU A 16 11.21 26.22 12.42
N PRO A 17 11.33 25.47 13.53
CA PRO A 17 12.56 24.80 13.88
C PRO A 17 12.90 23.79 12.78
N THR A 18 13.92 24.09 12.00
CA THR A 18 14.59 23.15 11.13
C THR A 18 15.17 22.04 12.01
N THR A 19 14.86 20.78 11.69
CA THR A 19 15.31 19.53 12.35
C THR A 19 14.45 18.99 13.51
N LEU A 20 13.18 18.65 13.22
CA LEU A 20 12.56 17.50 13.88
C LEU A 20 13.06 16.21 13.20
N PRO A 21 13.37 15.13 13.95
CA PRO A 21 13.56 13.81 13.34
C PRO A 21 12.30 13.47 12.55
N ALA A 22 12.45 12.94 11.33
CA ALA A 22 11.32 12.63 10.44
C ALA A 22 10.49 11.50 11.04
N GLN A 23 9.51 11.88 11.84
CA GLN A 23 8.46 11.03 12.35
C GLN A 23 7.30 11.15 11.37
N HIS A 24 6.62 10.04 11.08
CA HIS A 24 5.33 10.13 10.40
C HIS A 24 4.42 11.09 11.17
N MET A 25 3.80 12.01 10.44
CA MET A 25 2.89 12.98 11.04
C MET A 25 1.67 12.26 11.60
N THR A 26 1.39 12.50 12.88
CA THR A 26 0.16 12.06 13.53
C THR A 26 -0.85 13.20 13.57
N VAL A 27 -2.12 12.85 13.73
CA VAL A 27 -3.21 13.83 13.92
C VAL A 27 -2.91 14.78 15.09
N ALA A 28 -2.44 14.23 16.22
CA ALA A 28 -2.09 15.00 17.40
C ALA A 28 -0.95 16.00 17.12
N MET A 29 0.09 15.59 16.40
CA MET A 29 1.18 16.50 16.02
C MET A 29 0.69 17.65 15.15
N VAL A 30 -0.19 17.39 14.18
CA VAL A 30 -0.78 18.44 13.33
C VAL A 30 -1.56 19.45 14.17
N GLN A 31 -2.39 18.96 15.10
CA GLN A 31 -3.19 19.81 15.99
C GLN A 31 -2.31 20.64 16.92
N ASP A 32 -1.36 20.00 17.61
CA ASP A 32 -0.50 20.66 18.60
C ASP A 32 0.42 21.70 17.96
N MET A 33 0.88 21.45 16.74
CA MET A 33 1.81 22.33 16.01
C MET A 33 1.10 23.32 15.08
N GLY A 34 -0.23 23.21 14.90
CA GLY A 34 -1.00 24.05 13.99
C GLY A 34 -0.55 23.93 12.53
N ILE A 35 -0.23 22.70 12.08
CA ILE A 35 0.24 22.46 10.72
C ILE A 35 -0.95 22.56 9.76
N THR A 36 -0.75 23.24 8.64
CA THR A 36 -1.74 23.37 7.57
C THR A 36 -1.45 22.41 6.44
N ALA A 37 -2.47 22.06 5.65
CA ALA A 37 -2.28 21.21 4.47
C ALA A 37 -1.19 21.78 3.54
N PRO A 38 -0.21 20.97 3.13
CA PRO A 38 0.77 21.39 2.13
C PRO A 38 0.07 21.66 0.79
N ALA A 39 0.66 22.54 -0.02
CA ALA A 39 0.22 22.74 -1.39
C ALA A 39 0.48 21.46 -2.21
N LEU A 40 -0.51 21.08 -3.02
CA LEU A 40 -0.34 20.00 -3.99
C LEU A 40 0.65 20.42 -5.08
N PRO A 41 1.53 19.52 -5.56
CA PRO A 41 2.34 19.76 -6.75
C PRO A 41 1.51 20.22 -7.95
N ALA A 42 2.07 21.10 -8.79
CA ALA A 42 1.34 21.64 -9.95
C ALA A 42 1.21 20.67 -11.13
N GLY A 43 1.86 19.50 -11.06
CA GLY A 43 1.92 18.50 -12.13
C GLY A 43 3.13 17.59 -11.95
N GLY A 44 3.23 16.57 -12.80
CA GLY A 44 4.30 15.57 -12.74
C GLY A 44 5.05 15.39 -14.06
N ASP A 45 6.36 15.64 -14.08
CA ASP A 45 7.22 15.47 -15.27
C ASP A 45 7.45 14.00 -15.66
N PHE A 46 7.09 13.06 -14.79
CA PHE A 46 7.29 11.62 -14.96
C PHE A 46 6.01 10.86 -15.28
N VAL A 47 4.86 11.52 -15.41
CA VAL A 47 3.60 10.86 -15.77
C VAL A 47 3.02 11.43 -17.05
N ARG A 48 2.65 10.53 -17.96
CA ARG A 48 1.91 10.84 -19.18
C ARG A 48 0.54 10.17 -19.10
N VAL A 49 -0.51 10.92 -19.42
CA VAL A 49 -1.89 10.41 -19.44
C VAL A 49 -2.32 10.23 -20.89
N GLU A 50 -2.77 9.02 -21.23
CA GLU A 50 -3.17 8.64 -22.57
C GLU A 50 -4.60 8.12 -22.53
N ASN A 51 -5.53 8.82 -23.18
CA ASN A 51 -6.91 8.35 -23.30
C ASN A 51 -7.03 7.47 -24.56
N ASP A 52 -7.53 6.25 -24.41
CA ASP A 52 -7.96 5.38 -25.49
C ASP A 52 -9.49 5.18 -25.42
N PRO A 53 -10.27 6.05 -26.08
CA PRO A 53 -11.71 5.92 -26.11
C PRO A 53 -12.20 4.64 -26.80
N GLY A 54 -11.40 4.05 -27.70
CA GLY A 54 -11.79 2.84 -28.43
C GLY A 54 -11.86 1.62 -27.52
N GLU A 55 -10.92 1.53 -26.58
CA GLU A 55 -10.84 0.45 -25.57
C GLU A 55 -11.49 0.83 -24.24
N ARG A 56 -12.09 2.02 -24.13
CA ARG A 56 -12.62 2.58 -22.87
C ARG A 56 -11.60 2.51 -21.74
N ALA A 57 -10.40 2.98 -22.04
CA ALA A 57 -9.27 2.94 -21.12
C ALA A 57 -8.52 4.27 -21.05
N VAL A 58 -7.97 4.58 -19.88
CA VAL A 58 -7.01 5.66 -19.68
C VAL A 58 -5.72 5.05 -19.14
N ASP A 59 -4.61 5.25 -19.83
CA ASP A 59 -3.29 4.81 -19.38
C ASP A 59 -2.57 5.95 -18.67
N PHE A 60 -2.07 5.67 -17.46
CA PHE A 60 -1.10 6.49 -16.77
C PHE A 60 0.27 5.83 -16.94
N VAL A 61 1.13 6.44 -17.74
CA VAL A 61 2.47 5.94 -18.06
C VAL A 61 3.49 6.71 -17.25
N LEU A 62 4.13 6.04 -16.29
CA LEU A 62 5.17 6.59 -15.42
C LEU A 62 6.56 6.21 -15.93
N GLY A 63 7.44 7.19 -16.08
CA GLY A 63 8.83 6.99 -16.52
C GLY A 63 9.30 8.06 -17.53
N PRO A 64 10.48 7.88 -18.14
CA PRO A 64 11.39 6.74 -17.95
C PRO A 64 12.03 6.72 -16.55
N MET A 65 12.42 5.53 -16.10
CA MET A 65 13.23 5.35 -14.89
C MET A 65 14.32 4.30 -15.09
N ASP A 66 15.47 4.50 -14.44
CA ASP A 66 16.58 3.53 -14.49
C ASP A 66 16.57 2.64 -13.26
N LEU A 67 16.25 1.35 -13.44
CA LEU A 67 16.21 0.35 -12.37
C LEU A 67 17.48 -0.50 -12.38
N LYS A 68 18.47 -0.13 -11.57
CA LYS A 68 19.72 -0.89 -11.44
C LYS A 68 19.50 -2.24 -10.78
N SER A 69 20.29 -3.23 -11.18
CA SER A 69 20.31 -4.56 -10.57
C SER A 69 20.51 -4.48 -9.05
N ASN A 70 19.80 -5.33 -8.31
CA ASN A 70 19.78 -5.39 -6.84
C ASN A 70 19.44 -4.06 -6.14
N MET A 71 18.74 -3.15 -6.82
CA MET A 71 18.27 -1.91 -6.22
C MET A 71 17.18 -2.19 -5.19
N ALA A 72 17.42 -1.81 -3.94
CA ALA A 72 16.46 -2.02 -2.86
C ALA A 72 15.18 -1.19 -3.05
N HIS A 73 15.32 0.13 -3.25
CA HIS A 73 14.18 1.03 -3.42
C HIS A 73 14.52 2.20 -4.35
N LEU A 74 13.60 2.54 -5.25
CA LEU A 74 13.54 3.80 -5.99
C LEU A 74 12.14 4.38 -5.83
N ARG A 75 12.04 5.59 -5.31
CA ARG A 75 10.77 6.35 -5.28
C ARG A 75 10.86 7.48 -6.27
N LEU A 76 9.88 7.56 -7.17
CA LEU A 76 9.74 8.71 -8.05
C LEU A 76 9.19 9.90 -7.26
N PRO A 77 9.45 11.15 -7.67
CA PRO A 77 8.75 12.30 -7.12
C PRO A 77 7.24 12.08 -7.18
N ILE A 78 6.49 12.58 -6.20
CA ILE A 78 5.03 12.51 -6.24
C ILE A 78 4.53 13.21 -7.51
N GLN A 79 3.70 12.52 -8.28
CA GLN A 79 3.09 13.06 -9.50
C GLN A 79 1.65 13.46 -9.21
N ILE A 80 1.16 14.45 -9.94
CA ILE A 80 -0.27 14.74 -10.03
C ILE A 80 -0.67 14.76 -11.48
N ALA A 81 -1.76 14.06 -11.79
CA ALA A 81 -2.37 13.99 -13.10
C ALA A 81 -3.90 14.05 -12.98
N GLU A 82 -4.57 14.40 -14.07
CA GLU A 82 -6.02 14.53 -14.13
C GLU A 82 -6.62 13.41 -14.99
N LEU A 83 -7.81 12.94 -14.59
CA LEU A 83 -8.60 12.06 -15.43
C LEU A 83 -9.20 12.84 -16.62
N PRO A 84 -9.12 12.32 -17.85
CA PRO A 84 -9.60 13.02 -19.04
C PRO A 84 -11.07 12.70 -19.40
N VAL A 85 -11.78 11.94 -18.57
CA VAL A 85 -13.12 11.40 -18.89
C VAL A 85 -14.07 11.48 -17.71
N ASP A 86 -15.36 11.64 -18.02
CA ASP A 86 -16.47 11.41 -17.10
C ASP A 86 -16.91 9.94 -17.17
N GLY A 87 -17.46 9.39 -16.09
CA GLY A 87 -18.09 8.08 -16.11
C GLY A 87 -17.82 7.24 -14.87
N TRP A 88 -17.60 5.94 -15.06
CA TRP A 88 -17.31 5.01 -13.97
C TRP A 88 -16.07 4.21 -14.22
N LEU A 89 -15.14 4.18 -13.25
CA LEU A 89 -14.02 3.25 -13.27
C LEU A 89 -14.46 1.85 -12.88
N HIS A 90 -14.01 0.87 -13.65
CA HIS A 90 -14.30 -0.55 -13.44
C HIS A 90 -13.10 -1.34 -12.98
N GLY A 91 -11.92 -0.74 -12.84
CA GLY A 91 -10.73 -1.45 -12.44
C GLY A 91 -9.49 -0.97 -13.16
N PHE A 92 -8.42 -1.72 -13.00
CA PHE A 92 -7.13 -1.39 -13.57
C PHE A 92 -6.31 -2.64 -13.89
N GLU A 93 -5.30 -2.44 -14.72
CA GLU A 93 -4.20 -3.35 -15.00
C GLU A 93 -2.88 -2.57 -14.95
N ALA A 94 -1.89 -3.08 -14.23
CA ALA A 94 -0.55 -2.53 -14.14
C ALA A 94 0.42 -3.42 -14.90
N THR A 95 1.22 -2.82 -15.78
CA THR A 95 2.27 -3.50 -16.55
C THR A 95 3.59 -2.74 -16.44
N MET A 96 4.72 -3.46 -16.51
CA MET A 96 6.06 -2.88 -16.60
C MET A 96 6.60 -3.12 -18.01
N GLU A 97 7.14 -2.07 -18.63
CA GLU A 97 7.64 -2.07 -20.01
C GLU A 97 9.05 -1.45 -20.06
N ASP A 98 9.89 -1.85 -21.02
CA ASP A 98 11.15 -1.17 -21.35
C ASP A 98 10.95 -0.03 -22.38
N GLY A 99 12.02 0.67 -22.74
CA GLY A 99 11.98 1.77 -23.71
C GLY A 99 11.57 1.38 -25.14
N ASP A 100 11.65 0.08 -25.47
CA ASP A 100 11.19 -0.47 -26.75
C ASP A 100 9.73 -0.96 -26.66
N GLY A 101 9.11 -0.89 -25.47
CA GLY A 101 7.75 -1.35 -25.20
C GLY A 101 7.64 -2.86 -24.93
N ASN A 102 8.75 -3.56 -24.69
CA ASN A 102 8.71 -4.97 -24.31
C ASN A 102 8.35 -5.10 -22.82
N ALA A 103 7.54 -6.11 -22.51
CA ALA A 103 7.21 -6.42 -21.11
C ALA A 103 8.46 -6.81 -20.32
N ILE A 104 8.62 -6.20 -19.14
CA ILE A 104 9.64 -6.54 -18.14
C ILE A 104 8.94 -7.02 -16.85
N PRO A 105 9.66 -7.64 -15.89
CA PRO A 105 9.02 -8.26 -14.73
C PRO A 105 8.19 -7.26 -13.89
N MET A 106 6.94 -7.63 -13.59
CA MET A 106 6.07 -6.85 -12.67
C MET A 106 6.61 -6.79 -11.24
N ASP A 107 7.43 -7.76 -10.85
CA ASP A 107 8.18 -7.78 -9.60
C ASP A 107 9.03 -6.53 -9.35
N LEU A 108 9.30 -5.74 -10.40
CA LEU A 108 10.00 -4.47 -10.30
C LEU A 108 9.16 -3.36 -9.63
N LEU A 109 7.84 -3.45 -9.71
CA LEU A 109 6.92 -2.53 -9.04
C LEU A 109 6.80 -2.93 -7.57
N HIS A 110 7.29 -2.09 -6.66
CA HIS A 110 7.10 -2.33 -5.23
C HIS A 110 5.68 -1.95 -4.80
N HIS A 111 5.27 -0.71 -5.10
CA HIS A 111 3.87 -0.28 -5.02
C HIS A 111 3.62 0.98 -5.85
N VAL A 112 2.37 1.17 -6.30
CA VAL A 112 1.84 2.44 -6.79
C VAL A 112 0.46 2.67 -6.20
N ASN A 113 0.19 3.91 -5.77
CA ASN A 113 -1.11 4.35 -5.28
C ASN A 113 -1.63 5.52 -6.09
N PHE A 114 -2.91 5.47 -6.46
CA PHE A 114 -3.67 6.60 -6.99
C PHE A 114 -4.63 7.08 -5.92
N ILE A 115 -4.51 8.35 -5.56
CA ILE A 115 -5.23 8.95 -4.43
C ILE A 115 -5.93 10.20 -4.95
N ASP A 116 -7.24 10.27 -4.78
CA ASP A 116 -8.03 11.48 -5.04
C ASP A 116 -7.88 12.41 -3.83
N PRO A 117 -7.16 13.55 -3.98
CA PRO A 117 -6.90 14.46 -2.88
C PRO A 117 -8.11 15.34 -2.55
N ASP A 118 -9.19 15.22 -3.31
CA ASP A 118 -10.35 16.11 -3.30
C ASP A 118 -11.61 15.43 -2.76
N LYS A 119 -11.53 14.10 -2.55
CA LYS A 119 -12.59 13.29 -1.99
C LYS A 119 -12.11 12.57 -0.73
N ARG A 120 -13.01 12.51 0.26
CA ARG A 120 -12.81 11.81 1.54
C ARG A 120 -12.92 10.29 1.39
N ASP A 121 -12.09 9.53 2.09
CA ASP A 121 -12.28 8.08 2.28
C ASP A 121 -13.62 7.76 2.96
N VAL A 122 -14.13 6.53 2.88
CA VAL A 122 -15.43 6.17 3.49
C VAL A 122 -15.37 6.21 5.02
N PHE A 123 -14.36 5.62 5.63
CA PHE A 123 -14.26 5.54 7.09
C PHE A 123 -13.47 6.71 7.65
N GLU A 124 -12.45 7.15 6.92
CA GLU A 124 -11.47 8.09 7.44
C GLU A 124 -11.59 9.50 6.84
N PRO A 125 -11.39 10.58 7.60
CA PRO A 125 -11.32 11.95 7.07
C PRO A 125 -9.96 12.24 6.41
N ILE A 126 -9.54 11.34 5.52
CA ILE A 126 -8.30 11.42 4.74
C ILE A 126 -8.58 11.39 3.24
N ALA A 127 -7.54 11.55 2.41
CA ALA A 127 -7.68 11.47 0.96
C ALA A 127 -8.06 10.05 0.52
N ARG A 128 -8.96 9.94 -0.46
CA ARG A 128 -9.50 8.67 -0.92
C ARG A 128 -8.47 7.93 -1.78
N ARG A 129 -8.05 6.74 -1.36
CA ARG A 129 -7.22 5.82 -2.14
C ARG A 129 -8.11 5.07 -3.12
N ILE A 130 -7.85 5.20 -4.43
CA ILE A 130 -8.68 4.61 -5.48
C ILE A 130 -8.08 3.33 -6.02
N ILE A 131 -6.79 3.34 -6.31
CA ILE A 131 -6.05 2.20 -6.84
C ILE A 131 -4.80 2.01 -6.00
N ALA A 132 -4.52 0.76 -5.66
CA ALA A 132 -3.24 0.31 -5.14
C ALA A 132 -2.81 -0.90 -5.97
N ALA A 133 -1.59 -0.86 -6.50
CA ALA A 133 -1.00 -1.96 -7.24
C ALA A 133 0.44 -2.20 -6.76
N GLY A 134 0.95 -3.40 -6.93
CA GLY A 134 2.28 -3.81 -6.48
C GLY A 134 2.64 -5.19 -7.00
N ARG A 135 3.68 -5.79 -6.42
CA ARG A 135 4.12 -7.17 -6.75
C ARG A 135 2.97 -8.18 -6.70
N GLU A 136 2.10 -8.03 -5.71
CA GLU A 136 1.03 -8.99 -5.39
C GLU A 136 -0.29 -8.69 -6.09
N THR A 137 -0.53 -7.44 -6.48
CA THR A 137 -1.77 -7.00 -7.13
C THR A 137 -1.44 -6.17 -8.35
N HIS A 138 -1.53 -6.79 -9.53
CA HIS A 138 -1.31 -6.13 -10.81
C HIS A 138 -2.62 -5.87 -11.57
N GLU A 139 -3.71 -6.56 -11.26
CA GLU A 139 -5.01 -6.35 -11.90
C GLU A 139 -6.15 -6.47 -10.89
N LYS A 140 -7.12 -5.56 -10.97
CA LYS A 140 -8.43 -5.70 -10.32
C LYS A 140 -9.52 -5.22 -11.26
N LYS A 141 -10.62 -5.98 -11.33
CA LYS A 141 -11.82 -5.63 -12.10
C LYS A 141 -13.05 -5.75 -11.23
N LEU A 142 -13.92 -4.76 -11.33
CA LEU A 142 -15.26 -4.74 -10.81
C LEU A 142 -16.20 -5.43 -11.79
N PRO A 143 -17.27 -6.08 -11.28
CA PRO A 143 -18.39 -6.48 -12.10
C PRO A 143 -18.94 -5.28 -12.89
N PRO A 144 -19.36 -5.44 -14.17
CA PRO A 144 -19.77 -4.32 -15.02
C PRO A 144 -20.89 -3.42 -14.47
N LEU A 145 -21.74 -3.95 -13.58
CA LEU A 145 -22.84 -3.21 -12.95
C LEU A 145 -22.39 -2.35 -11.76
N LEU A 146 -21.10 -2.40 -11.39
CA LEU A 146 -20.49 -1.60 -10.33
C LEU A 146 -19.39 -0.74 -10.92
N GLY A 147 -19.28 0.50 -10.47
CA GLY A 147 -18.14 1.32 -10.83
C GLY A 147 -17.97 2.51 -9.90
N TYR A 148 -16.74 3.02 -9.85
CA TYR A 148 -16.40 4.21 -9.09
C TYR A 148 -16.67 5.46 -9.95
N PRO A 149 -17.61 6.34 -9.56
CA PRO A 149 -17.95 7.51 -10.36
C PRO A 149 -16.78 8.50 -10.40
N ILE A 150 -16.50 9.02 -11.59
CA ILE A 150 -15.44 9.99 -11.87
C ILE A 150 -15.92 11.11 -12.80
N GLU A 151 -15.26 12.24 -12.69
CA GLU A 151 -15.44 13.40 -13.54
C GLU A 151 -14.13 13.77 -14.23
N ALA A 152 -14.22 14.30 -15.44
CA ALA A 152 -13.06 14.85 -16.13
C ALA A 152 -12.48 16.02 -15.33
N GLY A 153 -11.16 16.01 -15.12
CA GLY A 153 -10.47 16.95 -14.23
C GLY A 153 -10.31 16.45 -12.78
N ASP A 154 -10.89 15.30 -12.42
CA ASP A 154 -10.57 14.65 -11.14
C ASP A 154 -9.05 14.44 -11.04
N ARG A 155 -8.46 14.95 -9.95
CA ARG A 155 -7.02 14.90 -9.72
C ARG A 155 -6.63 13.59 -9.05
N MET A 156 -5.49 13.06 -9.46
CA MET A 156 -4.88 11.86 -8.89
C MET A 156 -3.48 12.20 -8.42
N ILE A 157 -3.25 12.11 -7.11
CA ILE A 157 -1.90 11.97 -6.55
C ILE A 157 -1.44 10.56 -6.88
N ILE A 158 -0.25 10.47 -7.47
CA ILE A 158 0.38 9.20 -7.83
C ILE A 158 1.68 9.08 -7.04
N SER A 159 1.71 8.11 -6.13
CA SER A 159 2.87 7.76 -5.32
C SER A 159 3.37 6.39 -5.74
N SER A 160 4.58 6.32 -6.26
CA SER A 160 5.16 5.08 -6.79
C SER A 160 6.52 4.77 -6.17
N MET A 161 6.75 3.48 -5.94
CA MET A 161 8.00 2.92 -5.50
C MET A 161 8.30 1.65 -6.29
N PHE A 162 9.56 1.50 -6.62
CA PHE A 162 10.12 0.40 -7.37
C PHE A 162 11.23 -0.26 -6.57
N ALA A 163 11.49 -1.52 -6.86
CA ALA A 163 12.63 -2.27 -6.36
C ALA A 163 13.10 -3.18 -7.49
N ASN A 164 14.38 -3.45 -7.60
CA ASN A 164 14.88 -4.42 -8.56
C ASN A 164 15.67 -5.50 -7.83
N PRO A 165 15.01 -6.59 -7.38
CA PRO A 165 15.68 -7.70 -6.72
C PRO A 165 16.47 -8.57 -7.69
N THR A 166 16.43 -8.29 -8.99
CA THR A 166 17.08 -9.11 -10.01
C THR A 166 18.54 -8.71 -10.21
N GLY A 167 19.33 -9.62 -10.79
CA GLY A 167 20.69 -9.34 -11.24
C GLY A 167 20.79 -8.56 -12.57
N THR A 168 19.68 -8.05 -13.11
CA THR A 168 19.60 -7.41 -14.42
C THR A 168 19.29 -5.93 -14.27
N ASP A 169 20.01 -5.06 -14.99
CA ASP A 169 19.67 -3.64 -15.11
C ASP A 169 18.53 -3.44 -16.12
N TYR A 170 17.55 -2.61 -15.78
CA TYR A 170 16.48 -2.17 -16.70
C TYR A 170 16.60 -0.64 -16.90
N PRO A 171 17.32 -0.18 -17.93
CA PRO A 171 17.32 1.23 -18.29
C PRO A 171 16.00 1.61 -18.97
N GLU A 172 15.58 2.86 -18.82
CA GLU A 172 14.36 3.39 -19.46
C GLU A 172 13.11 2.50 -19.24
N ALA A 173 12.91 2.06 -18.01
CA ALA A 173 11.72 1.33 -17.61
C ALA A 173 10.52 2.26 -17.46
N TYR A 174 9.33 1.73 -17.73
CA TYR A 174 8.05 2.41 -17.59
C TYR A 174 7.07 1.53 -16.81
N LEU A 175 6.25 2.18 -15.99
CA LEU A 175 5.06 1.58 -15.41
C LEU A 175 3.85 2.11 -16.17
N ARG A 176 3.04 1.23 -16.75
CA ARG A 176 1.73 1.60 -17.31
C ARG A 176 0.65 1.13 -16.36
N VAL A 177 -0.21 2.04 -15.93
CA VAL A 177 -1.44 1.71 -15.20
C VAL A 177 -2.61 2.05 -16.10
N ARG A 178 -3.18 1.01 -16.70
CA ARG A 178 -4.38 1.08 -17.53
C ARG A 178 -5.61 1.04 -16.65
N ILE A 179 -6.44 2.06 -16.71
CA ILE A 179 -7.70 2.16 -15.96
C ILE A 179 -8.87 2.01 -16.92
N PHE A 180 -9.74 1.03 -16.67
CA PHE A 180 -10.92 0.77 -17.49
C PHE A 180 -12.11 1.58 -17.01
N TYR A 181 -12.88 2.17 -17.94
CA TYR A 181 -14.05 2.97 -17.62
C TYR A 181 -15.28 2.60 -18.46
N SER A 182 -16.44 3.12 -18.09
CA SER A 182 -17.62 3.21 -18.96
C SER A 182 -18.22 4.60 -18.92
N LEU A 183 -18.86 4.98 -20.01
CA LEU A 183 -19.63 6.20 -20.15
C LEU A 183 -21.11 5.93 -19.88
N GLU A 184 -21.86 6.99 -19.58
CA GLU A 184 -23.32 6.88 -19.40
C GLU A 184 -24.02 6.26 -20.62
N GLU A 185 -23.53 6.55 -21.82
CA GLU A 185 -24.08 6.05 -23.08
C GLU A 185 -23.76 4.58 -23.41
N ASP A 186 -22.84 3.94 -22.67
CA ASP A 186 -22.38 2.58 -22.98
C ASP A 186 -23.37 1.49 -22.53
N GLY A 187 -24.28 1.80 -21.60
CA GLY A 187 -25.15 0.83 -20.95
C GLY A 187 -26.65 1.14 -21.07
N PHE A 188 -27.48 0.09 -21.07
CA PHE A 188 -28.93 0.27 -20.86
C PHE A 188 -29.27 0.75 -19.43
N MET A 189 -28.37 0.52 -18.48
CA MET A 189 -28.46 1.02 -17.10
C MET A 189 -27.09 1.54 -16.68
N GLN A 190 -27.08 2.67 -15.96
CA GLN A 190 -25.87 3.19 -15.32
C GLN A 190 -25.36 2.19 -14.27
N PRO A 191 -24.02 2.05 -14.11
CA PRO A 191 -23.43 1.34 -12.98
C PRO A 191 -23.93 1.88 -11.64
N ARG A 192 -23.91 1.01 -10.62
CA ARG A 192 -24.08 1.44 -9.23
C ARG A 192 -22.77 2.02 -8.72
N ASP A 193 -22.90 3.16 -8.08
CA ASP A 193 -21.76 3.88 -7.52
C ASP A 193 -21.19 3.10 -6.35
N VAL A 194 -19.95 2.65 -6.50
CA VAL A 194 -19.17 2.05 -5.43
C VAL A 194 -17.97 2.91 -5.11
N TYR A 195 -17.58 2.92 -3.85
CA TYR A 195 -16.47 3.72 -3.37
C TYR A 195 -15.44 2.79 -2.74
N PRO A 196 -14.14 3.00 -2.99
CA PRO A 196 -13.10 2.28 -2.27
C PRO A 196 -13.14 2.71 -0.79
N PHE A 197 -12.78 1.78 0.08
CA PHE A 197 -12.48 2.09 1.47
C PHE A 197 -11.20 1.37 1.89
N TYR A 198 -10.53 1.92 2.90
CA TYR A 198 -9.33 1.36 3.49
C TYR A 198 -9.33 1.58 4.99
N LEU A 199 -8.94 0.56 5.75
CA LEU A 199 -8.75 0.62 7.20
C LEU A 199 -7.46 -0.11 7.57
N ASP A 200 -6.75 0.44 8.54
CA ASP A 200 -5.49 -0.10 9.07
C ASP A 200 -5.56 -0.13 10.60
N VAL A 201 -5.05 -1.19 11.22
CA VAL A 201 -5.04 -1.37 12.69
C VAL A 201 -4.21 -0.35 13.47
N MET A 202 -3.33 0.40 12.80
CA MET A 202 -2.56 1.53 13.32
C MET A 202 -3.27 2.87 13.07
N GLY A 203 -4.41 2.86 12.39
CA GLY A 203 -5.22 4.04 12.10
C GLY A 203 -4.92 4.72 10.76
N PRO A 204 -5.57 5.86 10.46
CA PRO A 204 -5.57 6.47 9.13
C PRO A 204 -4.21 6.99 8.70
N VAL A 205 -3.40 7.47 9.64
CA VAL A 205 -2.12 8.15 9.39
C VAL A 205 -1.03 7.58 10.27
N GLY A 206 0.22 7.65 9.83
CA GLY A 206 1.35 7.10 10.56
C GLY A 206 2.02 5.92 9.85
N ALA A 207 2.94 5.26 10.58
CA ALA A 207 3.53 4.00 10.15
C ALA A 207 2.44 2.91 10.14
N LYS A 208 2.41 2.12 9.06
CA LYS A 208 1.43 1.05 8.84
C LYS A 208 1.94 -0.33 9.28
N SER A 209 3.25 -0.43 9.48
CA SER A 209 3.88 -1.60 10.08
C SER A 209 4.20 -1.37 11.55
N PHE A 210 4.23 -2.47 12.31
CA PHE A 210 4.58 -2.47 13.72
C PHE A 210 5.48 -3.65 14.06
N ALA A 211 6.18 -3.58 15.19
CA ALA A 211 7.02 -4.67 15.65
C ALA A 211 6.15 -5.82 16.19
N VAL A 212 6.46 -7.04 15.79
CA VAL A 212 5.83 -8.26 16.34
C VAL A 212 6.87 -8.99 17.19
N PRO A 213 6.98 -8.69 18.50
CA PRO A 213 7.89 -9.39 19.41
C PRO A 213 7.52 -10.88 19.56
N PRO A 214 8.38 -11.71 20.16
CA PRO A 214 8.04 -13.08 20.53
C PRO A 214 6.72 -13.18 21.30
N GLY A 215 5.87 -14.12 20.90
CA GLY A 215 4.55 -14.36 21.48
C GLY A 215 3.41 -13.60 20.80
N LYS A 216 2.30 -13.46 21.54
CA LYS A 216 1.08 -12.81 21.08
C LYS A 216 1.21 -11.29 20.97
N THR A 217 0.83 -10.75 19.82
CA THR A 217 0.70 -9.31 19.54
C THR A 217 -0.69 -9.02 18.99
N VAL A 218 -1.33 -7.94 19.46
CA VAL A 218 -2.68 -7.56 19.04
C VAL A 218 -2.74 -6.07 18.79
N HIS A 219 -3.30 -5.68 17.65
CA HIS A 219 -3.62 -4.30 17.32
C HIS A 219 -5.05 -4.19 16.82
N ALA A 220 -5.67 -3.04 17.07
CA ALA A 220 -7.01 -2.76 16.61
C ALA A 220 -7.20 -1.26 16.45
N TYR A 221 -8.06 -0.91 15.50
CA TYR A 221 -8.46 0.46 15.23
C TYR A 221 -9.96 0.53 15.00
N GLU A 222 -10.58 1.61 15.46
CA GLU A 222 -12.02 1.82 15.41
C GLU A 222 -12.38 3.05 14.60
N ALA A 223 -13.39 2.91 13.74
CA ALA A 223 -13.90 3.97 12.88
C ALA A 223 -15.38 3.79 12.59
N SER A 224 -16.02 4.86 12.11
CA SER A 224 -17.41 4.84 11.62
C SER A 224 -17.43 5.34 10.18
N PRO A 225 -18.21 4.73 9.28
CA PRO A 225 -18.31 5.21 7.92
C PRO A 225 -19.02 6.57 7.92
N ALA A 226 -18.59 7.47 7.03
CA ALA A 226 -19.23 8.77 6.84
C ALA A 226 -20.64 8.68 6.28
N VAL A 227 -20.97 7.58 5.61
CA VAL A 227 -22.25 7.35 4.92
C VAL A 227 -22.75 5.93 5.18
N GLU A 228 -24.07 5.75 5.16
CA GLU A 228 -24.66 4.41 5.15
C GLU A 228 -24.31 3.71 3.82
N GLY A 229 -24.03 2.42 3.89
CA GLY A 229 -23.73 1.66 2.69
C GLY A 229 -23.64 0.16 2.91
N ARG A 230 -23.16 -0.53 1.87
CA ARG A 230 -22.94 -1.98 1.91
C ARG A 230 -21.58 -2.34 1.35
N ILE A 231 -20.73 -2.96 2.16
CA ILE A 231 -19.46 -3.50 1.70
C ILE A 231 -19.78 -4.68 0.77
N LEU A 232 -19.45 -4.52 -0.51
CA LEU A 232 -19.67 -5.52 -1.55
C LEU A 232 -18.41 -6.32 -1.84
N GLY A 233 -17.24 -5.74 -1.64
CA GLY A 233 -15.95 -6.41 -1.73
C GLY A 233 -15.09 -6.05 -0.53
N ILE A 234 -14.36 -7.02 0.01
CA ILE A 234 -13.39 -6.83 1.09
C ILE A 234 -12.25 -7.83 0.94
N GLY A 235 -11.03 -7.37 1.15
CA GLY A 235 -9.82 -8.18 1.24
C GLY A 235 -8.93 -7.64 2.34
N GLY A 236 -7.87 -8.39 2.65
CA GLY A 236 -6.91 -7.99 3.67
C GLY A 236 -5.47 -8.10 3.20
N HIS A 237 -4.57 -7.46 3.94
CA HIS A 237 -3.13 -7.63 3.80
C HIS A 237 -2.51 -7.84 5.19
N LEU A 238 -1.63 -8.83 5.26
CA LEU A 238 -1.01 -9.35 6.47
C LEU A 238 0.43 -9.76 6.18
N HIS A 239 1.25 -9.82 7.22
CA HIS A 239 2.58 -10.41 7.15
C HIS A 239 2.59 -11.79 7.82
N ASP A 240 3.73 -12.47 7.78
CA ASP A 240 3.96 -13.74 8.46
C ASP A 240 3.57 -13.70 9.94
N TYR A 241 3.12 -14.85 10.46
CA TYR A 241 2.67 -15.04 11.86
C TYR A 241 1.35 -14.38 12.24
N ALA A 242 0.65 -13.72 11.31
CA ALA A 242 -0.73 -13.32 11.55
C ALA A 242 -1.57 -14.58 11.81
N THR A 243 -2.53 -14.49 12.73
CA THR A 243 -3.45 -15.59 13.10
C THR A 243 -4.91 -15.20 13.02
N ALA A 244 -5.22 -13.90 12.99
CA ALA A 244 -6.54 -13.40 12.70
C ALA A 244 -6.47 -11.99 12.11
N LEU A 245 -7.39 -11.71 11.18
CA LEU A 245 -7.72 -10.36 10.72
C LEU A 245 -9.24 -10.28 10.61
N ARG A 246 -9.85 -9.31 11.29
CA ARG A 246 -11.30 -9.20 11.39
C ARG A 246 -11.79 -7.77 11.16
N LEU A 247 -13.00 -7.69 10.61
CA LEU A 247 -13.85 -6.52 10.71
C LEU A 247 -15.01 -6.85 11.65
N GLU A 248 -15.16 -6.07 12.71
CA GLU A 248 -16.18 -6.23 13.75
C GLU A 248 -17.11 -5.02 13.78
N ASP A 249 -18.41 -5.25 14.02
CA ASP A 249 -19.33 -4.24 14.51
C ASP A 249 -19.29 -4.28 16.04
N VAL A 250 -18.63 -3.30 16.66
CA VAL A 250 -18.50 -3.26 18.12
C VAL A 250 -19.76 -2.71 18.79
N THR A 251 -20.58 -1.96 18.06
CA THR A 251 -21.89 -1.49 18.55
C THR A 251 -22.84 -2.67 18.76
N GLU A 252 -22.84 -3.64 17.85
CA GLU A 252 -23.68 -4.85 17.95
C GLU A 252 -22.97 -6.07 18.53
N GLY A 253 -21.64 -6.02 18.70
CA GLY A 253 -20.82 -7.13 19.19
C GLY A 253 -20.74 -8.31 18.22
N LYS A 254 -20.59 -8.03 16.92
CA LYS A 254 -20.58 -9.05 15.84
C LYS A 254 -19.29 -9.00 15.04
N VAL A 255 -18.74 -10.16 14.69
CA VAL A 255 -17.74 -10.27 13.62
C VAL A 255 -18.49 -10.24 12.28
N LEU A 256 -18.18 -9.26 11.44
CA LEU A 256 -18.80 -9.10 10.13
C LEU A 256 -18.03 -9.83 9.04
N TRP A 257 -16.71 -9.88 9.18
CA TRP A 257 -15.80 -10.57 8.26
C TRP A 257 -14.53 -10.99 9.00
N GLU A 258 -13.98 -12.13 8.61
CA GLU A 258 -12.69 -12.65 9.08
C GLU A 258 -11.93 -13.16 7.85
N ALA A 259 -10.67 -12.79 7.74
CA ALA A 259 -9.82 -13.22 6.63
C ALA A 259 -9.49 -14.71 6.77
N GLU A 260 -9.59 -15.45 5.67
CA GLU A 260 -8.95 -16.76 5.56
C GLU A 260 -7.50 -16.53 5.10
N THR A 261 -6.53 -17.14 5.79
CA THR A 261 -5.11 -17.03 5.45
C THR A 261 -4.57 -18.36 4.93
N GLU A 262 -3.69 -18.27 3.93
CA GLU A 262 -3.00 -19.41 3.34
C GLU A 262 -1.52 -19.34 3.69
N TYR A 263 -0.92 -20.48 4.02
CA TYR A 263 0.51 -20.58 4.33
C TYR A 263 1.15 -21.68 3.48
N ASN A 264 2.43 -21.50 3.14
CA ASN A 264 3.23 -22.57 2.56
C ASN A 264 3.69 -23.58 3.62
N ASP A 265 4.34 -24.66 3.17
CA ASP A 265 4.89 -25.71 4.04
C ASP A 265 5.96 -25.22 5.04
N GLU A 266 6.53 -24.02 4.81
CA GLU A 266 7.51 -23.37 5.67
C GLU A 266 6.85 -22.42 6.70
N GLY A 267 5.52 -22.30 6.68
CA GLY A 267 4.73 -21.46 7.57
C GLY A 267 4.70 -19.98 7.18
N ARG A 268 5.13 -19.62 5.96
CA ARG A 268 5.04 -18.26 5.43
C ARG A 268 3.67 -18.02 4.82
N LEU A 269 3.13 -16.83 5.05
CA LEU A 269 1.87 -16.40 4.47
C LEU A 269 2.01 -16.30 2.95
N THR A 270 1.12 -16.97 2.22
CA THR A 270 1.08 -16.95 0.75
C THR A 270 -0.18 -16.32 0.19
N GLY A 271 -1.20 -16.11 1.01
CA GLY A 271 -2.46 -15.52 0.58
C GLY A 271 -3.33 -15.06 1.73
N VAL A 272 -4.11 -14.01 1.46
CA VAL A 272 -5.18 -13.52 2.33
C VAL A 272 -6.44 -13.46 1.49
N SER A 273 -7.55 -13.98 2.02
CA SER A 273 -8.80 -14.09 1.26
C SER A 273 -9.35 -12.73 0.83
N GLU A 274 -9.92 -12.71 -0.37
CA GLU A 274 -10.79 -11.64 -0.84
C GLU A 274 -12.21 -12.18 -1.01
N SER A 275 -13.20 -11.39 -0.60
CA SER A 275 -14.60 -11.76 -0.63
C SER A 275 -15.41 -10.76 -1.45
N LEU A 276 -16.08 -11.24 -2.49
CA LEU A 276 -17.06 -10.47 -3.27
C LEU A 276 -18.48 -10.96 -2.95
N MET A 277 -19.27 -10.11 -2.31
CA MET A 277 -20.51 -10.45 -1.61
C MET A 277 -21.77 -9.99 -2.36
N LEU A 278 -21.78 -10.04 -3.70
CA LEU A 278 -22.92 -9.57 -4.50
C LEU A 278 -24.19 -10.38 -4.23
N MET A 279 -24.05 -11.70 -4.09
CA MET A 279 -25.19 -12.62 -3.94
C MET A 279 -25.82 -12.56 -2.55
N THR A 280 -25.02 -12.27 -1.52
CA THR A 280 -25.50 -12.09 -0.14
C THR A 280 -26.00 -10.67 0.11
N GLY A 281 -25.81 -9.76 -0.86
CA GLY A 281 -26.20 -8.36 -0.74
C GLY A 281 -25.25 -7.53 0.13
N GLY A 282 -24.03 -8.00 0.38
CA GLY A 282 -22.99 -7.28 1.12
C GLY A 282 -23.23 -7.11 2.62
N ILE A 283 -22.20 -6.64 3.32
CA ILE A 283 -22.25 -6.29 4.75
C ILE A 283 -22.81 -4.88 4.88
N LYS A 284 -23.93 -4.72 5.58
CA LYS A 284 -24.49 -3.39 5.86
C LYS A 284 -23.62 -2.66 6.88
N VAL A 285 -23.31 -1.40 6.60
CA VAL A 285 -22.66 -0.49 7.54
C VAL A 285 -23.42 0.83 7.65
N SER A 286 -23.30 1.49 8.79
CA SER A 286 -24.07 2.69 9.15
C SER A 286 -23.23 3.66 9.98
N PRO A 287 -23.37 4.99 9.80
CA PRO A 287 -22.59 6.00 10.53
C PRO A 287 -22.82 6.05 12.04
N ASP A 288 -23.93 5.49 12.54
CA ASP A 288 -24.26 5.41 13.96
C ASP A 288 -23.62 4.20 14.68
N HIS A 289 -22.91 3.35 13.94
CA HIS A 289 -22.18 2.22 14.47
C HIS A 289 -20.67 2.47 14.46
N VAL A 290 -19.97 1.83 15.38
CA VAL A 290 -18.51 1.80 15.41
C VAL A 290 -18.06 0.43 14.91
N TYR A 291 -17.11 0.45 13.99
CA TYR A 291 -16.51 -0.74 13.40
C TYR A 291 -15.05 -0.83 13.82
N ARG A 292 -14.58 -2.04 14.08
CA ARG A 292 -13.20 -2.29 14.47
C ARG A 292 -12.52 -3.18 13.44
N ILE A 293 -11.40 -2.72 12.92
CA ILE A 293 -10.41 -3.62 12.32
C ILE A 293 -9.54 -4.17 13.45
N TYR A 294 -9.32 -5.47 13.45
CA TYR A 294 -8.58 -6.19 14.47
C TYR A 294 -7.58 -7.14 13.83
N VAL A 295 -6.34 -7.16 14.32
CA VAL A 295 -5.34 -8.15 13.92
C VAL A 295 -4.70 -8.81 15.13
N GLU A 296 -4.44 -10.11 15.01
CA GLU A 296 -3.70 -10.91 15.98
C GLU A 296 -2.52 -11.60 15.29
N TYR A 297 -1.37 -11.55 15.96
CA TYR A 297 -0.14 -12.24 15.57
C TYR A 297 0.31 -13.16 16.70
N GLU A 298 0.90 -14.29 16.33
CA GLU A 298 1.57 -15.21 17.26
C GLU A 298 2.96 -15.56 16.71
N ASN A 299 4.00 -14.86 17.20
CA ASN A 299 5.36 -15.05 16.72
C ASN A 299 6.07 -16.15 17.55
N PRO A 300 6.40 -17.32 16.96
CA PRO A 300 7.02 -18.43 17.67
C PRO A 300 8.53 -18.26 17.89
N MET A 301 9.15 -17.24 17.29
CA MET A 301 10.60 -17.03 17.36
C MET A 301 11.02 -16.42 18.69
N ALA A 302 12.30 -16.56 19.03
CA ALA A 302 12.89 -15.92 20.20
C ALA A 302 13.26 -14.43 19.98
N HIS A 303 13.03 -13.91 18.77
CA HIS A 303 13.27 -12.52 18.38
C HIS A 303 12.06 -11.96 17.61
N PRO A 304 11.98 -10.63 17.42
CA PRO A 304 10.91 -10.02 16.63
C PRO A 304 10.82 -10.62 15.22
N ALA A 305 9.61 -10.62 14.66
CA ALA A 305 9.39 -11.00 13.27
C ALA A 305 10.21 -10.09 12.34
N PRO A 306 11.02 -10.65 11.40
CA PRO A 306 11.85 -9.86 10.51
C PRO A 306 11.08 -8.79 9.74
N ASP A 307 9.89 -9.13 9.26
CA ASP A 307 9.05 -8.25 8.44
C ASP A 307 8.07 -7.40 9.28
N GLY A 308 8.15 -7.50 10.61
CA GLY A 308 7.17 -6.91 11.52
C GLY A 308 5.76 -7.46 11.26
N GLY A 309 4.75 -6.66 11.57
CA GLY A 309 3.34 -6.97 11.35
C GLY A 309 2.64 -5.81 10.65
N MET A 310 1.57 -6.16 9.94
CA MET A 310 0.64 -5.25 9.27
C MET A 310 -0.78 -5.77 9.45
N GLY A 311 -1.78 -4.91 9.38
CA GLY A 311 -3.18 -5.32 9.50
C GLY A 311 -4.05 -4.36 8.76
N GLU A 312 -4.30 -4.65 7.49
CA GLU A 312 -5.05 -3.77 6.60
C GLU A 312 -6.24 -4.50 6.02
N ILE A 313 -7.35 -3.80 5.86
CA ILE A 313 -8.46 -4.23 5.01
C ILE A 313 -8.77 -3.14 3.99
N GLY A 314 -9.13 -3.56 2.80
CA GLY A 314 -9.58 -2.69 1.73
C GLY A 314 -10.70 -3.33 0.95
N GLY A 315 -11.46 -2.52 0.22
CA GLY A 315 -12.55 -3.06 -0.56
C GLY A 315 -13.41 -2.00 -1.21
N VAL A 316 -14.63 -2.39 -1.59
CA VAL A 316 -15.61 -1.49 -2.20
C VAL A 316 -16.93 -1.49 -1.44
N ILE A 317 -17.43 -0.30 -1.16
CA ILE A 317 -18.74 -0.06 -0.55
C ILE A 317 -19.69 0.52 -1.60
N TRP A 318 -20.87 -0.09 -1.74
CA TRP A 318 -21.97 0.55 -2.43
C TRP A 318 -22.63 1.57 -1.51
N ALA A 319 -22.78 2.80 -1.98
CA ALA A 319 -23.59 3.82 -1.35
C ALA A 319 -24.65 4.33 -2.35
N SER A 320 -25.80 4.77 -1.84
CA SER A 320 -26.87 5.28 -2.71
C SER A 320 -26.48 6.61 -3.35
N LYS A 321 -26.94 6.88 -4.57
CA LYS A 321 -26.61 8.12 -5.31
C LYS A 321 -27.09 9.40 -4.61
N ASP A 322 -28.16 9.28 -3.83
CA ASP A 322 -28.76 10.36 -3.04
C ASP A 322 -28.17 10.51 -1.63
N VAL A 323 -27.14 9.71 -1.29
CA VAL A 323 -26.49 9.83 0.01
C VAL A 323 -25.73 11.14 0.10
N ALA A 324 -26.01 11.91 1.15
CA ALA A 324 -25.27 13.12 1.43
C ALA A 324 -23.93 12.75 2.10
N TRP A 325 -22.83 13.00 1.41
CA TRP A 325 -21.50 12.92 2.00
C TRP A 325 -21.28 14.09 2.96
N PRO A 326 -20.59 13.88 4.09
CA PRO A 326 -20.10 14.98 4.91
C PRO A 326 -19.22 15.93 4.09
N GLU A 327 -19.20 17.20 4.48
CA GLU A 327 -18.31 18.19 3.86
C GLU A 327 -16.85 17.75 4.02
N PHE A 328 -16.12 17.70 2.92
CA PHE A 328 -14.71 17.37 2.92
C PHE A 328 -13.89 18.62 3.24
N SER A 329 -13.19 18.60 4.38
CA SER A 329 -12.32 19.69 4.82
C SER A 329 -10.85 19.36 4.59
N ARG A 330 -10.17 20.21 3.82
CA ARG A 330 -8.70 20.15 3.69
C ARG A 330 -7.97 20.66 4.93
N GLU A 331 -8.70 21.23 5.88
CA GLU A 331 -8.18 21.69 7.16
C GLU A 331 -8.36 20.62 8.25
N ASP A 332 -9.00 19.48 7.93
CA ASP A 332 -9.11 18.36 8.87
C ASP A 332 -7.69 17.87 9.25
N PRO A 333 -7.34 17.80 10.54
CA PRO A 333 -6.01 17.40 10.95
C PRO A 333 -5.59 16.00 10.48
N ALA A 334 -6.53 15.08 10.28
CA ALA A 334 -6.25 13.77 9.71
C ALA A 334 -5.90 13.88 8.21
N TYR A 335 -6.65 14.68 7.45
CA TYR A 335 -6.33 14.96 6.06
C TYR A 335 -4.97 15.63 5.92
N VAL A 336 -4.67 16.62 6.75
CA VAL A 336 -3.37 17.30 6.75
C VAL A 336 -2.25 16.31 7.05
N ALA A 337 -2.39 15.49 8.10
CA ALA A 337 -1.40 14.48 8.44
C ALA A 337 -1.21 13.44 7.32
N ASP A 338 -2.30 12.99 6.70
CA ASP A 338 -2.28 12.04 5.57
C ASP A 338 -1.56 12.65 4.36
N LEU A 339 -1.90 13.89 4.02
CA LEU A 339 -1.30 14.57 2.88
C LEU A 339 0.19 14.86 3.12
N VAL A 340 0.57 15.30 4.32
CA VAL A 340 1.99 15.47 4.68
C VAL A 340 2.73 14.14 4.58
N ASN A 341 2.19 13.06 5.17
CA ASN A 341 2.79 11.74 5.07
C ASN A 341 2.89 11.25 3.61
N THR A 342 1.91 11.58 2.77
CA THR A 342 1.90 11.20 1.35
C THR A 342 2.93 12.00 0.54
N LEU A 343 3.04 13.31 0.80
CA LEU A 343 3.88 14.23 0.03
C LEU A 343 5.32 14.38 0.54
N GLU A 344 5.58 14.20 1.84
CA GLU A 344 6.91 14.30 2.46
C GLU A 344 7.64 12.95 2.56
N ALA A 345 6.95 11.85 2.24
CA ALA A 345 7.63 10.58 2.10
C ALA A 345 8.65 10.46 0.94
N PRO A 346 8.96 11.46 0.08
CA PRO A 346 10.12 11.41 -0.79
C PRO A 346 11.46 11.37 -0.06
N GLU A 347 11.60 11.94 1.14
CA GLU A 347 12.94 12.09 1.73
C GLU A 347 13.44 10.90 2.57
N LYS A 348 12.58 10.05 3.14
CA LYS A 348 13.03 9.02 4.11
C LYS A 348 12.20 7.72 4.18
N ALA A 349 12.04 7.01 3.06
CA ALA A 349 11.72 5.57 3.11
C ALA A 349 12.99 4.69 3.22
N GLY A 350 14.05 5.18 3.88
CA GLY A 350 15.20 4.39 4.32
C GLY A 350 14.93 3.70 5.65
N GLY A 351 13.79 3.01 5.75
CA GLY A 351 13.17 2.63 7.03
C GLY A 351 12.81 1.15 7.16
N HIS A 352 13.59 0.23 6.59
CA HIS A 352 13.68 -1.11 7.16
C HIS A 352 15.13 -1.37 7.57
N GLY A 353 15.31 -1.56 8.87
CA GLY A 353 16.59 -1.88 9.47
C GLY A 353 17.03 -3.27 9.04
N HIS A 354 17.80 -3.35 7.96
CA HIS A 354 18.89 -4.31 7.96
C HIS A 354 19.96 -3.74 8.88
N GLY A 355 20.19 -4.41 10.00
CA GLY A 355 21.41 -4.24 10.76
C GLY A 355 22.58 -4.52 9.84
N ASP A 356 23.15 -3.47 9.27
CA ASP A 356 24.47 -3.50 8.67
C ASP A 356 25.44 -3.78 9.81
N HIS A 357 25.78 -5.06 9.96
CA HIS A 357 26.98 -5.47 10.65
C HIS A 357 28.15 -4.92 9.85
N THR A 358 28.45 -3.64 10.07
CA THR A 358 29.74 -3.06 9.73
C THR A 358 30.79 -3.89 10.44
N GLY A 359 31.40 -4.79 9.67
CA GLY A 359 32.65 -5.43 10.00
C GLY A 359 33.68 -4.35 10.27
N ARG A 360 33.80 -3.95 11.54
CA ARG A 360 35.00 -3.29 12.01
C ARG A 360 36.12 -4.30 11.85
N SER A 361 36.97 -4.05 10.86
CA SER A 361 38.34 -4.52 10.84
C SER A 361 39.00 -4.14 12.17
N MET A 362 39.10 -5.08 13.09
CA MET A 362 40.15 -5.04 14.10
C MET A 362 41.35 -5.78 13.51
N GLU A 363 42.22 -5.01 12.86
CA GLU A 363 43.62 -5.34 12.81
C GLU A 363 44.15 -5.44 14.25
N GLY A 364 44.78 -6.57 14.55
CA GLY A 364 45.82 -6.67 15.56
C GLY A 364 45.38 -7.17 16.92
N MET A 365 45.24 -8.50 17.07
CA MET A 365 45.87 -9.22 18.19
C MET A 365 46.36 -10.60 17.70
N ASP A 366 47.66 -10.67 17.47
CA ASP A 366 48.49 -11.87 17.55
C ASP A 366 48.28 -12.54 18.92
N HIS A 367 47.97 -13.84 18.93
CA HIS A 367 48.49 -14.81 19.90
C HIS A 367 48.21 -16.26 19.42
N GLY A 368 49.28 -16.98 19.09
CA GLY A 368 49.58 -18.30 19.64
C GLY A 368 48.64 -19.49 19.36
N GLN A 369 49.03 -20.29 18.36
CA GLN A 369 49.46 -21.69 18.54
C GLN A 369 48.64 -22.60 19.49
N MET A 370 47.78 -23.47 18.92
CA MET A 370 47.50 -24.88 19.34
C MET A 370 46.91 -25.59 18.11
N ASP A 371 47.64 -26.44 17.38
CA ASP A 371 47.90 -27.88 17.61
C ASP A 371 46.71 -28.70 18.14
N HIS A 372 46.07 -29.45 17.24
CA HIS A 372 45.40 -30.71 17.57
C HIS A 372 45.54 -31.70 16.41
N GLY A 373 46.43 -32.66 16.62
CA GLY A 373 46.46 -33.94 15.90
C GLY A 373 45.18 -34.75 16.11
N GLY A 374 44.93 -35.65 15.15
CA GLY A 374 43.68 -36.40 15.04
C GLY A 374 43.63 -37.75 15.73
N MET A 375 42.49 -38.43 15.52
CA MET A 375 42.23 -39.88 15.53
C MET A 375 40.92 -40.03 14.72
N SER A 376 40.79 -40.75 13.60
CA SER A 376 40.92 -42.19 13.31
C SER A 376 40.04 -43.12 14.15
N SER A 377 38.94 -43.57 13.56
CA SER A 377 38.43 -44.97 13.46
C SER A 377 37.03 -44.90 12.83
N GLY A 378 36.57 -45.79 11.95
CA GLY A 378 37.08 -47.00 11.35
C GLY A 378 36.06 -47.48 10.30
N ALA A 379 36.55 -48.30 9.36
CA ALA A 379 35.88 -48.89 8.20
C ALA A 379 34.61 -49.73 8.56
N ALA A 380 33.73 -50.18 7.66
CA ALA A 380 33.99 -50.78 6.36
C ALA A 380 32.71 -51.04 5.50
N ALA A 381 32.95 -51.11 4.18
CA ALA A 381 32.43 -52.08 3.19
C ALA A 381 30.92 -52.01 2.81
N SER A 382 30.51 -51.50 1.64
CA SER A 382 30.68 -51.99 0.23
C SER A 382 29.41 -52.72 -0.27
N MET A 383 28.61 -52.07 -1.14
CA MET A 383 28.41 -52.39 -2.58
C MET A 383 27.20 -53.34 -2.86
N PRO A 384 26.68 -53.48 -4.10
CA PRO A 384 25.76 -52.57 -4.79
C PRO A 384 24.57 -53.34 -5.45
N HIS A 385 23.93 -52.74 -6.47
CA HIS A 385 22.85 -53.22 -7.37
C HIS A 385 21.46 -52.61 -7.06
N GLY A 386 20.69 -52.08 -8.01
CA GLY A 386 20.79 -52.08 -9.46
C GLY A 386 19.87 -51.04 -10.10
N HIS A 387 20.14 -50.78 -11.36
CA HIS A 387 19.47 -49.87 -12.28
C HIS A 387 18.17 -50.46 -12.86
N GLU A 388 17.29 -49.55 -13.33
CA GLU A 388 16.26 -49.71 -14.38
C GLU A 388 15.02 -50.59 -14.05
N ALA A 389 13.83 -50.36 -14.58
CA ALA A 389 13.13 -49.28 -15.29
C ALA A 389 11.71 -49.82 -15.60
N ARG A 390 10.70 -48.92 -15.69
CA ARG A 390 9.41 -49.08 -16.45
C ARG A 390 8.48 -50.22 -15.96
N SER A 391 7.15 -50.20 -16.09
CA SER A 391 6.17 -49.40 -16.81
C SER A 391 4.78 -49.79 -16.26
N GLU A 392 3.87 -48.81 -16.22
CA GLU A 392 2.46 -48.84 -16.66
C GLU A 392 1.46 -49.97 -16.27
N HIS A 393 0.26 -49.45 -15.95
CA HIS A 393 -1.10 -49.85 -16.35
C HIS A 393 -1.99 -50.73 -15.44
N ASP A 394 -3.13 -50.11 -15.15
CA ASP A 394 -4.51 -50.58 -14.94
C ASP A 394 -4.96 -51.29 -13.65
N GLY A 395 -5.93 -50.64 -13.00
CA GLY A 395 -7.27 -51.23 -12.90
C GLY A 395 -7.82 -51.47 -11.49
N HIS A 396 -8.45 -50.44 -10.90
CA HIS A 396 -9.83 -50.41 -10.37
C HIS A 396 -10.03 -49.39 -9.26
#